data_AF-A0A3B0TPD3-F1
#
_entry.id   AF-A0A3B0TPD3-F1
#
_cell.length_a   1.000
_cell.length_b   1.000
_cell.length_c   1.000
_cell.angle_alpha   90.00
_cell.angle_beta   90.00
_cell.angle_gamma   90.00
#
_symmetry.space_group_name_H-M   'P 1'
#
loop_
_entity.id
_entity.type
_entity.pdbx_description
1 polymer ?
#
loop_
_entity_poly.entity_id
_entity_poly.type
_entity_poly.pdbx_seq_one_letter_code
_entity_poly.pdbx_strand_id
1 'polypeptide(L)' 'MARKSITFADKQDEWLKLIVAHGHYKDESDYVRDLVRRDQEKNQAFYLTKTAIHEGLESGISKRSLEDIWQQAENEFKMK' A
#
# COMPACT_ATOMS: atom_id res chain seq x y z
N MET A 1 16.07 3.82 -8.38
CA MET A 1 14.65 3.59 -8.75
C MET A 1 14.54 2.27 -9.48
N ALA A 2 13.48 1.50 -9.25
CA ALA A 2 13.19 0.30 -10.06
C ALA A 2 12.42 0.70 -11.32
N ARG A 3 12.82 0.17 -12.48
CA ARG A 3 12.11 0.38 -13.76
C ARG A 3 11.00 -0.66 -13.89
N LYS A 4 9.78 -0.21 -14.19
CA LYS A 4 8.65 -1.06 -14.55
C LYS A 4 8.15 -0.65 -15.93
N SER A 5 7.86 -1.62 -16.80
CA SER A 5 7.23 -1.39 -18.10
C SER A 5 5.73 -1.65 -17.96
N ILE A 6 4.91 -0.69 -18.36
CA ILE A 6 3.45 -0.76 -18.29
C ILE A 6 2.92 -0.40 -19.68
N THR A 7 2.00 -1.19 -20.20
CA THR A 7 1.32 -0.92 -21.47
C THR A 7 -0.03 -0.29 -21.17
N PHE A 8 -0.30 0.86 -21.79
CA PHE A 8 -1.57 1.56 -21.70
C PHE A 8 -2.41 1.30 -22.94
N ALA A 9 -3.74 1.43 -22.82
CA ALA A 9 -4.60 1.44 -23.99
C ALA A 9 -4.40 2.74 -24.79
N ASP A 10 -4.66 2.72 -26.10
CA ASP A 10 -4.40 3.86 -26.99
C ASP A 10 -5.01 5.19 -26.48
N LYS A 11 -6.25 5.15 -25.98
CA LYS A 11 -6.91 6.33 -25.40
C LYS A 11 -6.21 6.87 -24.16
N GLN A 12 -5.61 5.99 -23.36
CA GLN A 12 -4.87 6.40 -22.15
C GLN A 12 -3.52 6.96 -22.53
N ASP A 13 -2.85 6.41 -23.54
CA ASP A 13 -1.60 6.93 -24.09
C ASP A 13 -1.77 8.35 -24.66
N GLU A 14 -2.82 8.58 -25.45
CA GLU A 14 -3.17 9.93 -25.94
C GLU A 14 -3.42 10.90 -24.78
N TRP A 15 -4.15 10.46 -23.75
CA TRP A 15 -4.39 11.27 -22.56
C TRP A 15 -3.09 11.62 -21.83
N LEU A 16 -2.18 10.66 -21.64
CA LEU A 16 -0.88 10.87 -21.01
C LEU A 16 -0.06 11.92 -21.77
N LYS A 17 -0.02 11.82 -23.10
CA LYS A 17 0.66 12.79 -23.98
C LYS A 17 0.09 14.19 -23.85
N LEU A 18 -1.24 14.33 -23.77
CA LEU A 18 -1.89 15.63 -23.56
C LEU A 18 -1.50 16.25 -22.21
N ILE A 19 -1.50 15.47 -21.13
CA ILE A 19 -1.11 15.95 -19.80
C ILE A 19 0.33 16.45 -19.78
N VAL A 20 1.26 15.75 -20.43
CA VAL A 20 2.65 16.19 -20.56
C VAL A 20 2.74 17.45 -21.43
N ALA A 21 1.98 17.53 -22.53
CA ALA A 21 1.96 18.70 -23.41
C ALA A 21 1.43 19.97 -22.71
N HIS A 22 0.54 19.82 -21.72
CA HIS A 22 0.09 20.93 -20.87
C HIS A 22 1.19 21.47 -19.93
N GLY A 23 2.35 20.83 -19.86
CA GLY A 23 3.55 21.35 -19.18
C GLY A 23 3.56 21.20 -17.66
N HIS A 24 2.55 20.54 -17.07
CA HIS A 24 2.50 20.27 -15.63
C HIS A 24 3.44 19.16 -15.18
N TYR A 25 3.85 18.28 -16.10
CA TYR A 25 4.70 17.13 -15.83
C TYR A 25 5.82 17.04 -16.86
N LYS A 26 7.00 16.62 -16.44
CA LYS A 26 8.19 16.49 -17.30
C LYS A 26 8.04 15.37 -18.34
N ASP A 27 7.42 14.27 -17.92
CA ASP A 27 7.19 13.09 -18.72
C ASP A 27 5.98 12.30 -18.18
N GLU A 28 5.55 11.31 -18.94
CA GLU A 28 4.40 10.46 -18.58
C GLU A 28 4.66 9.67 -17.30
N SER A 29 5.92 9.29 -17.04
CA SER A 29 6.31 8.53 -15.84
C SER A 29 6.20 9.39 -14.57
N ASP A 30 6.40 10.69 -14.68
CA ASP A 30 6.24 11.64 -13.58
C ASP A 30 4.78 11.79 -13.18
N TYR A 31 3.89 11.90 -14.18
CA TYR A 31 2.45 11.89 -13.94
C TYR A 31 1.97 10.58 -13.31
N VAL A 32 2.42 9.43 -13.84
CA VAL A 32 2.08 8.11 -13.27
C VAL A 32 2.57 7.99 -11.81
N ARG A 33 3.76 8.51 -11.49
CA ARG A 33 4.28 8.50 -10.12
C ARG A 33 3.42 9.36 -9.18
N ASP A 34 2.99 10.52 -9.63
CA ASP A 34 2.09 11.39 -8.86
C ASP A 34 0.73 10.72 -8.63
N LEU A 35 0.18 10.02 -9.64
CA LEU A 35 -1.04 9.22 -9.48
C LEU A 35 -0.88 8.12 -8.44
N VAL A 36 0.22 7.36 -8.49
CA VAL A 36 0.51 6.32 -7.50
C VAL A 36 0.64 6.91 -6.09
N ARG A 37 1.31 8.05 -5.94
CA ARG A 37 1.43 8.72 -4.63
C ARG A 37 0.06 9.15 -4.09
N ARG A 38 -0.79 9.74 -4.93
CA ARG A 38 -2.16 10.14 -4.55
C ARG A 38 -3.03 8.94 -4.18
N ASP A 39 -2.90 7.83 -4.91
CA ASP A 39 -3.58 6.59 -4.58
C ASP A 39 -3.11 6.04 -3.24
N GLN A 40 -1.79 6.00 -3.01
CA GLN A 40 -1.21 5.59 -1.73
C GLN A 40 -1.70 6.47 -0.58
N GLU A 41 -1.68 7.80 -0.72
CA GLU A 41 -2.14 8.71 0.33
C GLU A 41 -3.62 8.51 0.66
N LYS A 42 -4.47 8.35 -0.36
CA LYS A 42 -5.91 8.11 -0.16
C LYS A 42 -6.20 6.75 0.48
N ASN A 43 -5.45 5.73 0.07
CA ASN A 43 -5.71 4.35 0.45
C ASN A 43 -4.74 3.83 1.52
N GLN A 44 -3.91 4.69 2.12
CA GLN A 44 -2.84 4.26 3.03
C GLN A 44 -3.41 3.44 4.20
N ALA A 45 -4.46 3.96 4.84
CA ALA A 45 -5.12 3.28 5.94
C ALA A 45 -5.70 1.93 5.49
N PHE A 46 -6.35 1.89 4.33
CA PHE A 46 -6.90 0.66 3.77
C PHE A 46 -5.81 -0.39 3.49
N TYR A 47 -4.71 0.00 2.86
CA TYR A 47 -3.62 -0.92 2.56
C TYR A 47 -2.93 -1.43 3.83
N LEU A 48 -2.70 -0.56 4.82
CA LEU A 48 -2.15 -0.97 6.11
C LEU A 48 -3.04 -2.01 6.79
N THR A 49 -4.35 -1.75 6.87
CA THR A 49 -5.31 -2.70 7.44
C THR A 49 -5.37 -4.00 6.65
N LYS A 50 -5.41 -3.92 5.32
CA LYS A 50 -5.46 -5.10 4.45
C LYS A 50 -4.22 -5.97 4.61
N THR A 51 -3.03 -5.36 4.68
CA THR A 51 -1.77 -6.06 4.90
C THR A 51 -1.75 -6.73 6.28
N ALA A 52 -2.12 -6.02 7.34
CA ALA A 52 -2.16 -6.60 8.69
C ALA A 52 -3.15 -7.79 8.80
N ILE A 53 -4.31 -7.69 8.13
CA ILE A 53 -5.27 -8.81 8.06
C ILE A 53 -4.65 -9.98 7.28
N HIS A 54 -3.98 -9.72 6.16
CA HIS A 54 -3.36 -10.76 5.36
C HIS A 54 -2.28 -11.49 6.15
N GLU A 55 -1.39 -10.76 6.82
CA GLU A 55 -0.37 -11.33 7.73
C GLU A 55 -1.02 -12.16 8.84
N GLY A 56 -2.11 -11.67 9.44
CA GLY A 56 -2.88 -12.42 10.42
C GLY A 56 -3.45 -13.73 9.89
N LEU A 57 -4.00 -13.72 8.66
CA LEU A 57 -4.52 -14.92 8.01
C LEU A 57 -3.40 -15.91 7.65
N GLU A 58 -2.26 -15.43 7.15
CA GLU A 58 -1.09 -16.26 6.82
C GLU A 58 -0.42 -16.84 8.08
N SER A 59 -0.53 -16.17 9.22
CA SER A 59 -0.02 -16.67 10.51
C SER A 59 -0.74 -17.92 11.04
N GLY A 60 -1.87 -18.28 10.42
CA GLY A 60 -2.65 -19.45 10.78
C GLY A 60 -3.47 -19.26 12.06
N ILE A 61 -4.20 -20.31 12.44
CA ILE A 61 -5.10 -20.25 13.59
C ILE A 61 -4.29 -20.38 14.88
N SER A 62 -4.40 -19.39 15.76
CA SER A 62 -3.77 -19.45 17.07
C SER A 62 -4.45 -20.49 17.96
N LYS A 63 -3.64 -21.24 18.71
CA LYS A 63 -4.10 -22.18 19.75
C LYS A 63 -4.21 -21.55 21.14
N ARG A 64 -3.84 -20.26 21.27
CA ARG A 64 -3.82 -19.56 22.56
C ARG A 64 -5.24 -19.26 23.01
N SER A 65 -5.52 -19.49 24.29
CA SER A 65 -6.75 -19.06 24.92
C SER A 65 -6.69 -17.56 25.26
N LEU A 66 -7.84 -16.99 25.63
CA LEU A 66 -7.92 -15.61 26.12
C LEU A 66 -7.08 -15.41 27.37
N GLU A 67 -7.08 -16.40 28.27
CA GLU A 67 -6.33 -16.41 29.52
C GLU A 67 -4.81 -16.41 29.24
N ASP A 68 -4.36 -17.22 28.27
CA ASP A 68 -2.94 -17.26 27.88
C ASP A 68 -2.46 -15.90 27.35
N ILE A 69 -3.29 -15.23 26.53
CA ILE A 69 -2.97 -13.91 25.97
C ILE A 69 -2.91 -12.85 27.06
N TRP A 70 -3.86 -12.88 28.00
CA TRP A 70 -3.90 -11.92 29.11
C TRP A 70 -2.69 -12.08 30.04
N GLN A 71 -2.39 -13.33 30.40
CA GLN A 71 -1.27 -13.63 31.29
C GLN A 71 0.08 -13.24 30.65
N GLN A 72 0.22 -13.47 29.34
CA GLN A 72 1.39 -13.04 28.58
C GLN A 72 1.54 -11.51 28.62
N ALA A 73 0.48 -10.76 28.34
CA ALA A 73 0.50 -9.30 28.31
C ALA A 73 0.84 -8.70 29.69
N GLU A 74 0.28 -9.23 30.78
CA GLU A 74 0.63 -8.80 32.13
C GLU A 74 2.10 -9.04 32.47
N ASN A 75 2.64 -10.19 32.07
CA ASN A 75 4.03 -10.53 32.33
C ASN A 75 4.97 -9.59 31.57
N GLU A 76 4.66 -9.29 30.31
CA GLU A 76 5.41 -8.32 29.50
C GLU A 76 5.35 -6.91 30.09
N PHE A 77 4.20 -6.49 30.63
CA PHE A 77 4.06 -5.19 31.29
C PHE A 77 4.84 -5.11 32.60
N LYS A 78 4.86 -6.17 33.42
CA LYS A 78 5.60 -6.23 34.69
C LYS A 78 7.12 -6.28 34.50
N MET A 79 7.59 -6.75 33.35
CA MET A 79 9.02 -6.84 33.00
C MET A 79 9.55 -5.56 32.32
N LYS A 80 8.69 -4.57 32.10
CA LYS A 80 9.00 -3.26 31.51
C LYS A 80 9.20 -2.21 32.58
#